data_AF-A0A5N6XSG4-F1
#
_entry.id   AF-A0A5N6XSG4-F1
#
_cell.length_a   1.000
_cell.length_b   1.000
_cell.length_c   1.000
_cell.angle_alpha   90.00
_cell.angle_beta   90.00
_cell.angle_gamma   90.00
#
_symmetry.space_group_name_H-M   'P 1'
#
loop_
_entity.id
_entity.type
_entity.pdbx_description
1 polymer ?
#
loop_
_entity_poly.entity_id
_entity_poly.type
_entity_poly.pdbx_seq_one_letter_code
_entity_poly.pdbx_strand_id
1 'polypeptide(L)'
;MALLPLFILLLSRGLLAQQAPLGTPNSKCMSTSLSGAGSYNACCSGSETTIGQLKGDGDTHQVFQYTCGSYIVKDYSQVPGLVHNARACMEACEADSSCQAGAWDWSSSLCFVANTANLQYASDPDNTFLRFEKLDESSTPPLEHHECEDQVADAVLSCETEQQGKCQDELNTQEKDLHTLCEQRIQDQCGSSVQDGIAEAKCNEEKATLEKSLRSECEIDKSNALKQWKQDQAAKDQQSRKLRDELEAKVKHLQKQEEESKKRAEKDRNELERLQRDNQQLQQRLDQIPNQPPSKQQPRQPPKPPATNPVHEIPPLTKWRKCSDMEGQEYTVMGVTYIVFCGMHPPPRSQVNQRNDWTGVDPSFMMAMCSTTSDCQGVKVRQNGAQLTYEHEFPPSNRVHSTWWSLVPKEPHTGIPNSVTDIRSQIMDDEGRVKCPEVDGEIIRLGEQAYQLNCNKSLKPQRRRPVPSVKLFNECLVRCYVTKGCQGVMRDNGCSLIYSHHALPKETPEEDLTNGDSWIAMLTEA
;
A
#
# COMPACT_ATOMS: atom_id res chain seq x y z
N MET A 1 -51.45 59.38 48.47
CA MET A 1 -50.01 59.07 48.54
C MET A 1 -49.87 57.56 48.63
N ALA A 2 -48.82 57.02 47.99
CA ALA A 2 -48.47 55.60 47.80
C ALA A 2 -49.03 54.95 46.51
N LEU A 3 -48.10 54.58 45.61
CA LEU A 3 -48.27 53.85 44.35
C LEU A 3 -47.23 52.70 44.31
N LEU A 4 -47.61 51.63 43.62
CA LEU A 4 -47.10 50.24 43.56
C LEU A 4 -45.58 50.02 43.33
N PRO A 5 -45.06 48.82 43.69
CA PRO A 5 -43.81 48.26 43.17
C PRO A 5 -44.04 47.28 42.00
N LEU A 6 -43.14 47.26 41.01
CA LEU A 6 -43.13 46.31 39.90
C LEU A 6 -41.68 46.03 39.44
N PHE A 7 -41.36 44.73 39.26
CA PHE A 7 -40.29 44.13 38.42
C PHE A 7 -38.81 44.37 38.72
N ILE A 8 -38.07 43.31 39.10
CA ILE A 8 -36.82 42.86 38.46
C ILE A 8 -36.70 41.32 38.59
N LEU A 9 -36.88 40.60 37.47
CA LEU A 9 -36.41 39.22 37.22
C LEU A 9 -35.16 39.34 36.34
N LEU A 10 -33.97 39.00 36.85
CA LEU A 10 -32.74 38.97 36.08
C LEU A 10 -32.50 37.54 35.55
N LEU A 11 -32.55 37.47 34.22
CA LEU A 11 -32.30 36.31 33.36
C LEU A 11 -30.82 35.94 33.32
N SER A 12 -30.56 34.63 33.37
CA SER A 12 -29.34 33.96 32.93
C SER A 12 -29.20 34.08 31.40
N ARG A 13 -28.06 34.60 30.94
CA ARG A 13 -27.64 34.52 29.53
C ARG A 13 -26.71 33.32 29.35
N GLY A 14 -27.21 32.25 28.74
CA GLY A 14 -26.36 31.25 28.10
C GLY A 14 -25.93 31.77 26.72
N LEU A 15 -24.63 31.82 26.47
CA LEU A 15 -24.10 31.92 25.10
C LEU A 15 -24.19 30.54 24.46
N LEU A 16 -24.99 30.42 23.40
CA LEU A 16 -24.88 29.33 22.42
C LEU A 16 -23.96 29.82 21.30
N ALA A 17 -22.84 29.14 21.11
CA ALA A 17 -21.99 29.29 19.94
C ALA A 17 -22.74 28.75 18.71
N GLN A 18 -22.95 29.60 17.70
CA GLN A 18 -23.43 29.18 16.38
C GLN A 18 -22.29 28.44 15.68
N GLN A 19 -22.36 27.11 15.63
CA GLN A 19 -21.53 26.32 14.74
C GLN A 19 -22.02 26.55 13.31
N ALA A 20 -21.13 27.02 12.43
CA ALA A 20 -21.42 27.14 11.00
C ALA A 20 -21.77 25.75 10.43
N PRO A 21 -22.70 25.65 9.46
CA PRO A 21 -23.04 24.38 8.83
C PRO A 21 -21.78 23.75 8.21
N LEU A 22 -21.53 22.49 8.56
CA LEU A 22 -20.45 21.67 7.99
C LEU A 22 -20.65 21.59 6.47
N GLY A 23 -19.69 22.10 5.70
CA GLY A 23 -19.69 21.99 4.24
C GLY A 23 -19.56 20.53 3.79
N THR A 24 -20.16 20.20 2.64
CA THR A 24 -20.05 18.88 2.04
C THR A 24 -18.59 18.51 1.76
N PRO A 25 -18.19 17.22 1.88
CA PRO A 25 -16.82 16.78 1.67
C PRO A 25 -16.35 17.13 0.24
N ASN A 26 -15.33 17.97 0.12
CA ASN A 26 -14.73 18.26 -1.17
C ASN A 26 -13.75 17.13 -1.55
N SER A 27 -14.21 16.23 -2.41
CA SER A 27 -13.44 15.06 -2.87
C SER A 27 -12.11 15.41 -3.55
N LYS A 28 -11.92 16.65 -4.03
CA LYS A 28 -10.68 17.10 -4.67
C LYS A 28 -9.55 17.36 -3.67
N CYS A 29 -9.87 17.65 -2.41
CA CYS A 29 -8.90 17.95 -1.35
C CYS A 29 -7.90 16.80 -1.09
N MET A 30 -8.29 15.57 -1.42
CA MET A 30 -7.51 14.34 -1.21
C MET A 30 -6.91 13.75 -2.50
N SER A 31 -6.78 14.56 -3.55
CA SER A 31 -6.21 14.08 -4.81
C SER A 31 -4.69 13.89 -4.69
N THR A 32 -4.21 12.67 -4.88
CA THR A 32 -2.76 12.35 -4.93
C THR A 32 -2.05 12.98 -6.13
N SER A 33 -2.80 13.38 -7.16
CA SER A 33 -2.26 14.02 -8.36
C SER A 33 -1.93 15.50 -8.18
N LEU A 34 -2.35 16.12 -7.07
CA LEU A 34 -2.11 17.52 -6.77
C LEU A 34 -0.98 17.64 -5.73
N SER A 35 -0.15 18.67 -5.85
CA SER A 35 0.93 18.97 -4.91
C SER A 35 1.00 20.47 -4.58
N GLY A 36 1.62 20.80 -3.45
CA GLY A 36 1.82 22.17 -2.97
C GLY A 36 0.52 22.99 -2.98
N ALA A 37 0.59 24.20 -3.53
CA ALA A 37 -0.56 25.11 -3.62
C ALA A 37 -1.78 24.48 -4.33
N GLY A 38 -1.57 23.58 -5.31
CA GLY A 38 -2.67 22.90 -6.00
C GLY A 38 -3.46 21.98 -5.08
N SER A 39 -2.77 21.23 -4.21
CA SER A 39 -3.41 20.39 -3.19
C SER A 39 -4.09 21.25 -2.12
N TYR A 40 -3.45 22.33 -1.69
CA TYR A 40 -4.06 23.27 -0.74
C TYR A 40 -5.36 23.90 -1.27
N ASN A 41 -5.31 24.45 -2.48
CA ASN A 41 -6.45 25.13 -3.11
C ASN A 41 -7.61 24.17 -3.39
N ALA A 42 -7.33 22.89 -3.60
CA ALA A 42 -8.36 21.86 -3.72
C ALA A 42 -9.18 21.68 -2.42
N CYS A 43 -8.59 21.97 -1.26
CA CYS A 43 -9.25 21.99 0.05
C CYS A 43 -9.83 23.36 0.41
N CYS A 44 -9.07 24.42 0.12
CA CYS A 44 -9.24 25.74 0.72
C CYS A 44 -9.71 26.81 -0.28
N SER A 45 -10.46 26.41 -1.30
CA SER A 45 -10.90 27.31 -2.37
C SER A 45 -11.94 28.32 -1.86
N GLY A 46 -11.52 29.57 -1.63
CA GLY A 46 -12.43 30.72 -1.52
C GLY A 46 -12.65 31.34 -0.13
N SER A 47 -11.97 30.91 0.93
CA SER A 47 -11.98 31.65 2.20
C SER A 47 -10.73 31.40 3.05
N GLU A 48 -10.37 32.36 3.92
CA GLU A 48 -9.23 32.27 4.85
C GLU A 48 -9.42 31.19 5.93
N THR A 49 -10.65 30.72 6.17
CA THR A 49 -10.96 29.71 7.18
C THR A 49 -12.07 28.76 6.71
N THR A 50 -11.78 27.97 5.68
CA THR A 50 -12.66 26.85 5.29
C THR A 50 -12.51 25.71 6.29
N ILE A 51 -13.64 25.17 6.77
CA ILE A 51 -13.72 23.98 7.61
C ILE A 51 -14.45 22.91 6.84
N GLY A 52 -13.92 21.69 6.81
CA GLY A 52 -14.59 20.54 6.18
C GLY A 52 -14.19 19.23 6.83
N GLN A 53 -14.77 18.14 6.33
CA GLN A 53 -14.43 16.78 6.73
C GLN A 53 -13.86 16.01 5.54
N LEU A 54 -12.92 15.11 5.82
CA LEU A 54 -12.30 14.23 4.84
C LEU A 54 -12.19 12.85 5.45
N LYS A 55 -12.34 11.82 4.61
CA LYS A 55 -12.12 10.44 5.00
C LYS A 55 -10.75 10.00 4.50
N GLY A 56 -9.94 9.43 5.38
CA GLY A 56 -8.69 8.78 5.04
C GLY A 56 -8.95 7.59 4.11
N ASP A 57 -8.07 7.42 3.13
CA ASP A 57 -8.09 6.29 2.19
C ASP A 57 -7.17 5.15 2.64
N GLY A 58 -6.61 5.26 3.86
CA GLY A 58 -5.87 4.20 4.52
C GLY A 58 -6.79 3.11 5.08
N ASP A 59 -6.17 2.05 5.62
CA ASP A 59 -6.86 0.86 6.11
C ASP A 59 -7.85 1.14 7.26
N THR A 60 -7.69 2.27 7.97
CA THR A 60 -8.54 2.61 9.13
C THR A 60 -9.75 3.45 8.75
N HIS A 61 -9.77 4.02 7.54
CA HIS A 61 -10.86 4.90 7.07
C HIS A 61 -11.17 6.06 8.03
N GLN A 62 -10.16 6.52 8.77
CA GLN A 62 -10.29 7.56 9.79
C GLN A 62 -10.85 8.85 9.19
N VAL A 63 -11.85 9.44 9.84
CA VAL A 63 -12.40 10.75 9.44
C VAL A 63 -11.62 11.86 10.13
N PHE A 64 -11.22 12.85 9.37
CA PHE A 64 -10.54 14.04 9.83
C PHE A 64 -11.40 15.28 9.58
N GLN A 65 -11.45 16.19 10.55
CA GLN A 65 -11.91 17.56 10.34
C GLN A 65 -10.72 18.44 10.00
N TYR A 66 -10.76 19.18 8.89
CA TYR A 66 -9.70 20.10 8.51
C TYR A 66 -10.11 21.57 8.65
N THR A 67 -9.11 22.44 8.78
CA THR A 67 -9.25 23.89 8.85
C THR A 67 -8.10 24.54 8.10
N CYS A 68 -8.44 25.34 7.09
CA CYS A 68 -7.49 26.14 6.32
C CYS A 68 -6.99 27.35 7.13
N GLY A 69 -5.77 27.82 6.83
CA GLY A 69 -5.19 29.01 7.47
C GLY A 69 -4.95 28.84 8.97
N SER A 70 -4.64 27.61 9.41
CA SER A 70 -4.48 27.29 10.83
C SER A 70 -3.39 26.25 11.04
N TYR A 71 -2.63 26.38 12.13
CA TYR A 71 -1.54 25.47 12.48
C TYR A 71 -1.51 25.16 13.99
N ILE A 72 -0.74 24.14 14.34
CA ILE A 72 -0.55 23.68 15.73
C ILE A 72 0.60 24.48 16.36
N VAL A 73 0.35 25.14 17.49
CA VAL A 73 1.31 26.06 18.12
C VAL A 73 2.45 25.32 18.84
N LYS A 74 2.13 24.18 19.47
CA LYS A 74 3.06 23.41 20.32
C LYS A 74 2.65 21.94 20.39
N ASP A 75 3.51 21.12 20.98
CA ASP A 75 3.26 19.69 21.23
C ASP A 75 3.07 18.88 19.94
N TYR A 76 3.79 19.27 18.88
CA TYR A 76 3.87 18.58 17.59
C TYR A 76 5.28 18.02 17.34
N SER A 77 5.37 16.98 16.53
CA SER A 77 6.59 16.48 15.91
C SER A 77 6.52 16.66 14.39
N GLN A 78 7.67 16.87 13.76
CA GLN A 78 7.76 16.92 12.31
C GLN A 78 7.88 15.50 11.75
N VAL A 79 7.10 15.17 10.73
CA VAL A 79 7.26 13.92 9.97
C VAL A 79 8.56 14.01 9.16
N PRO A 80 9.45 13.00 9.24
CA PRO A 80 10.68 13.00 8.46
C PRO A 80 10.45 13.08 6.94
N GLY A 81 11.23 13.90 6.25
CA GLY A 81 11.16 14.06 4.79
C GLY A 81 10.22 15.18 4.32
N LEU A 82 10.13 15.35 2.99
CA LEU A 82 9.20 16.27 2.35
C LEU A 82 7.87 15.58 2.05
N VAL A 83 6.78 16.24 2.39
CA VAL A 83 5.41 15.77 2.17
C VAL A 83 4.73 16.71 1.18
N HIS A 84 4.59 16.25 -0.06
CA HIS A 84 4.22 17.10 -1.20
C HIS A 84 2.73 17.47 -1.30
N ASN A 85 1.85 16.83 -0.51
CA ASN A 85 0.42 17.11 -0.50
C ASN A 85 -0.21 16.86 0.88
N ALA A 86 -1.37 17.49 1.13
CA ALA A 86 -2.07 17.39 2.42
C ALA A 86 -2.42 15.93 2.78
N ARG A 87 -2.76 15.13 1.77
CA ARG A 87 -3.14 13.73 1.91
C ARG A 87 -2.03 12.88 2.50
N ALA A 88 -0.81 12.97 1.98
CA ALA A 88 0.33 12.22 2.50
C ALA A 88 0.65 12.61 3.96
N CYS A 89 0.38 13.85 4.35
CA CYS A 89 0.53 14.28 5.75
C CYS A 89 -0.54 13.65 6.65
N MET A 90 -1.79 13.56 6.17
CA MET A 90 -2.87 12.88 6.89
C MET A 90 -2.62 11.37 6.99
N GLU A 91 -2.15 10.73 5.92
CA GLU A 91 -1.78 9.30 5.91
C GLU A 91 -0.66 9.00 6.93
N ALA A 92 0.32 9.90 7.08
CA ALA A 92 1.34 9.77 8.13
C ALA A 92 0.73 9.83 9.54
N CYS A 93 -0.25 10.72 9.77
CA CYS A 93 -0.99 10.76 11.04
C CYS A 93 -1.94 9.57 11.23
N GLU A 94 -2.49 9.01 10.15
CA GLU A 94 -3.33 7.81 10.20
C GLU A 94 -2.49 6.58 10.61
N ALA A 95 -1.28 6.46 10.04
CA ALA A 95 -0.34 5.39 10.35
C ALA A 95 0.17 5.42 11.80
N ASP A 96 0.25 6.60 12.42
CA ASP A 96 0.54 6.74 13.84
C ASP A 96 -0.76 6.70 14.67
N SER A 97 -0.96 5.57 15.36
CA SER A 97 -2.13 5.37 16.23
C SER A 97 -2.23 6.38 17.38
N SER A 98 -1.11 7.02 17.76
CA SER A 98 -1.08 8.05 18.80
C SER A 98 -1.36 9.46 18.26
N CYS A 99 -1.25 9.69 16.95
CA CYS A 99 -1.54 10.98 16.35
C CYS A 99 -3.03 11.32 16.51
N GLN A 100 -3.31 12.53 16.99
CA GLN A 100 -4.66 13.08 17.19
C GLN A 100 -4.95 14.21 16.18
N ALA A 101 -3.93 14.93 15.74
CA ALA A 101 -4.05 16.00 14.78
C ALA A 101 -2.75 16.18 13.99
N GLY A 102 -2.82 16.89 12.88
CA GLY A 102 -1.66 17.33 12.15
C GLY A 102 -1.86 18.68 11.48
N ALA A 103 -0.77 19.23 10.96
CA ALA A 103 -0.76 20.42 10.14
C ALA A 103 0.22 20.22 8.98
N TRP A 104 -0.21 20.59 7.79
CA TRP A 104 0.61 20.53 6.58
C TRP A 104 0.87 21.94 6.08
N ASP A 105 2.14 22.30 5.92
CA ASP A 105 2.58 23.54 5.29
C ASP A 105 2.86 23.27 3.80
N TRP A 106 1.97 23.76 2.94
CA TRP A 106 2.11 23.53 1.50
C TRP A 106 3.31 24.27 0.91
N SER A 107 3.73 25.38 1.52
CA SER A 107 4.80 26.24 1.00
C SER A 107 6.19 25.63 1.19
N SER A 108 6.40 24.97 2.33
CA SER A 108 7.64 24.26 2.68
C SER A 108 7.58 22.75 2.44
N SER A 109 6.41 22.21 2.09
CA SER A 109 6.16 20.76 1.98
C SER A 109 6.51 20.02 3.27
N LEU A 110 6.23 20.63 4.42
CA LEU A 110 6.48 20.05 5.74
C LEU A 110 5.18 19.56 6.35
N CYS A 111 5.27 18.42 7.06
CA CYS A 111 4.16 17.83 7.77
C CYS A 111 4.48 17.76 9.26
N PHE A 112 3.51 18.17 10.08
CA PHE A 112 3.58 18.17 11.53
C PHE A 112 2.44 17.33 12.07
N VAL A 113 2.71 16.47 13.05
CA VAL A 113 1.72 15.60 13.71
C VAL A 113 1.79 15.82 15.21
N ALA A 114 0.65 15.67 15.90
CA ALA A 114 0.54 15.90 17.33
C ALA A 114 -0.29 14.81 18.00
N ASN A 115 0.19 14.34 19.15
CA ASN A 115 -0.32 13.13 19.81
C ASN A 115 -1.18 13.43 21.05
N THR A 116 -1.61 14.68 21.21
CA THR A 116 -2.41 15.13 22.37
C THR A 116 -3.73 15.72 21.90
N ALA A 117 -4.79 15.57 22.70
CA ALA A 117 -6.13 16.08 22.37
C ALA A 117 -6.32 17.57 22.73
N ASN A 118 -5.49 18.14 23.61
CA ASN A 118 -5.63 19.51 24.13
C ASN A 118 -4.70 20.49 23.40
N LEU A 119 -4.81 20.52 22.07
CA LEU A 119 -3.92 21.32 21.24
C LEU A 119 -4.33 22.80 21.22
N GLN A 120 -3.31 23.64 21.07
CA GLN A 120 -3.49 25.07 20.84
C GLN A 120 -3.25 25.35 19.37
N TYR A 121 -4.13 26.16 18.80
CA TYR A 121 -4.11 26.51 17.39
C TYR A 121 -3.94 28.01 17.22
N ALA A 122 -3.19 28.39 16.21
CA ALA A 122 -3.05 29.77 15.79
C ALA A 122 -3.51 29.91 14.35
N SER A 123 -4.02 31.09 14.02
CA SER A 123 -4.29 31.47 12.64
C SER A 123 -2.98 31.75 11.94
N ASP A 124 -2.87 31.27 10.71
CA ASP A 124 -1.77 31.52 9.81
C ASP A 124 -2.14 32.68 8.86
N PRO A 125 -1.50 33.87 9.00
CA PRO A 125 -1.83 35.02 8.17
C PRO A 125 -1.47 34.83 6.70
N ASP A 126 -0.54 33.92 6.39
CA ASP A 126 -0.08 33.68 5.01
C ASP A 126 -0.89 32.58 4.33
N ASN A 127 -1.81 31.93 5.06
CA ASN A 127 -2.70 30.89 4.56
C ASN A 127 -1.95 29.73 3.86
N THR A 128 -0.77 29.39 4.39
CA THR A 128 0.11 28.29 3.98
C THR A 128 -0.17 26.97 4.71
N PHE A 129 -0.85 27.02 5.85
CA PHE A 129 -1.13 25.85 6.66
C PHE A 129 -2.54 25.28 6.49
N LEU A 130 -2.62 23.96 6.36
CA LEU A 130 -3.84 23.17 6.50
C LEU A 130 -3.73 22.30 7.76
N ARG A 131 -4.55 22.59 8.77
CA ARG A 131 -4.67 21.78 9.98
C ARG A 131 -5.74 20.71 9.80
N PHE A 132 -5.56 19.53 10.41
CA PHE A 132 -6.55 18.48 10.49
C PHE A 132 -6.54 17.78 11.85
N GLU A 133 -7.70 17.32 12.31
CA GLU A 133 -7.93 16.65 13.60
C GLU A 133 -8.71 15.36 13.38
N LYS A 134 -8.33 14.27 14.04
CA LYS A 134 -9.10 13.02 14.03
C LYS A 134 -10.42 13.24 14.74
N LEU A 135 -11.51 12.82 14.11
CA LEU A 135 -12.81 12.75 14.76
C LEU A 135 -12.94 11.40 15.47
N ASP A 136 -13.37 11.43 16.73
CA ASP A 136 -13.68 10.20 17.47
C ASP A 136 -14.81 9.45 16.78
N GLU A 137 -14.64 8.15 16.54
CA GLU A 137 -15.62 7.29 15.87
C GLU A 137 -17.00 7.31 16.55
N SER A 138 -17.03 7.60 17.87
CA SER A 138 -18.24 7.77 18.67
C SER A 138 -19.03 9.07 18.42
N SER A 139 -18.42 10.04 17.73
CA SER A 139 -19.02 11.35 17.41
C SER A 139 -19.65 11.39 16.02
N THR A 140 -19.39 10.38 15.19
CA THR A 140 -20.07 10.15 13.92
C THR A 140 -21.45 9.51 14.16
N PRO A 141 -22.56 10.13 13.74
CA PRO A 141 -23.86 9.47 13.71
C PRO A 141 -23.76 8.16 12.93
N PRO A 142 -24.46 7.08 13.33
CA PRO A 142 -24.45 5.82 12.61
C PRO A 142 -24.78 6.08 11.14
N LEU A 143 -23.88 5.67 10.24
CA LEU A 143 -24.05 5.74 8.80
C LEU A 143 -25.33 5.00 8.42
N GLU A 144 -26.42 5.74 8.24
CA GLU A 144 -27.66 5.19 7.69
C GLU A 144 -27.40 4.75 6.23
N HIS A 145 -27.94 3.58 5.87
CA HIS A 145 -27.80 2.93 4.55
C HIS A 145 -28.28 3.76 3.33
N HIS A 146 -28.65 5.04 3.51
CA HIS A 146 -29.05 5.94 2.43
C HIS A 146 -27.87 6.55 1.66
N GLU A 147 -26.65 6.55 2.20
CA GLU A 147 -25.50 7.18 1.53
C GLU A 147 -25.08 6.52 0.21
N CYS A 148 -25.44 5.26 -0.03
CA CYS A 148 -25.08 4.59 -1.28
C CYS A 148 -25.92 5.10 -2.46
N GLU A 149 -27.17 5.52 -2.24
CA GLU A 149 -27.99 6.16 -3.27
C GLU A 149 -27.50 7.57 -3.57
N ASP A 150 -27.16 8.34 -2.53
CA ASP A 150 -26.68 9.72 -2.68
C ASP A 150 -25.28 9.77 -3.31
N GLN A 151 -24.37 8.86 -2.93
CA GLN A 151 -23.05 8.76 -3.56
C GLN A 151 -23.13 8.31 -5.03
N VAL A 152 -24.10 7.45 -5.38
CA VAL A 152 -24.35 7.09 -6.77
C VAL A 152 -24.96 8.26 -7.54
N ALA A 153 -25.89 9.01 -6.93
CA ALA A 153 -26.48 10.20 -7.53
C ALA A 153 -25.42 11.28 -7.79
N ASP A 154 -24.53 11.54 -6.83
CA ASP A 154 -23.44 12.51 -6.95
C ASP A 154 -22.38 12.07 -7.97
N ALA A 155 -22.03 10.78 -8.00
CA ALA A 155 -21.13 10.24 -9.02
C ALA A 155 -21.73 10.33 -10.43
N VAL A 156 -23.05 10.08 -10.56
CA VAL A 156 -23.78 10.27 -11.82
C VAL A 156 -23.78 11.74 -12.22
N LEU A 157 -24.08 12.66 -11.30
CA LEU A 157 -24.10 14.09 -11.57
C LEU A 157 -22.72 14.62 -11.97
N SER A 158 -21.66 14.17 -11.28
CA SER A 158 -20.27 14.54 -11.61
C SER A 158 -19.84 14.00 -12.98
N CYS A 159 -20.24 12.78 -13.32
CA CYS A 159 -19.97 12.18 -14.62
C CYS A 159 -20.71 12.91 -15.75
N GLU A 160 -21.99 13.25 -15.54
CA GLU A 160 -22.79 14.04 -16.47
C GLU A 160 -22.17 15.43 -16.68
N THR A 161 -21.74 16.10 -15.62
CA THR A 161 -21.12 17.43 -15.69
C THR A 161 -19.77 17.40 -16.41
N GLU A 162 -18.93 16.39 -16.14
CA GLU A 162 -17.63 16.24 -16.80
C GLU A 162 -17.76 15.91 -18.29
N GLN A 163 -18.72 15.05 -18.65
CA GLN A 163 -19.00 14.74 -20.06
C GLN A 163 -19.64 15.90 -20.81
N GLN A 164 -20.51 16.66 -20.15
CA GLN A 164 -21.12 17.85 -20.73
C GLN A 164 -20.06 18.94 -20.98
N GLY A 165 -19.08 19.08 -20.06
CA GLY A 165 -17.89 19.93 -20.27
C GLY A 165 -17.05 19.48 -21.45
N LYS A 166 -16.65 18.20 -21.51
CA LYS A 166 -15.85 17.65 -22.62
C LYS A 166 -16.54 17.77 -23.98
N CYS A 167 -17.84 17.50 -24.05
CA CYS A 167 -18.61 17.63 -25.27
C CYS A 167 -18.72 19.10 -25.71
N GLN A 168 -18.91 20.03 -24.77
CA GLN A 168 -18.95 21.45 -25.09
C GLN A 168 -17.59 21.95 -25.58
N ASP A 169 -16.49 21.50 -24.99
CA ASP A 169 -15.13 21.86 -25.40
C ASP A 169 -14.77 21.32 -26.79
N GLU A 170 -15.14 20.07 -27.10
CA GLU A 170 -14.97 19.49 -28.45
C GLU A 170 -15.82 20.22 -29.50
N LEU A 171 -17.06 20.59 -29.16
CA LEU A 171 -17.95 21.34 -30.05
C LEU A 171 -17.41 22.75 -30.31
N ASN A 172 -16.94 23.45 -29.27
CA ASN A 172 -16.28 24.75 -29.40
C ASN A 172 -15.00 24.66 -30.25
N THR A 173 -14.24 23.56 -30.12
CA THR A 173 -13.01 23.33 -30.89
C THR A 173 -13.34 23.08 -32.36
N GLN A 174 -14.31 22.22 -32.66
CA GLN A 174 -14.75 21.98 -34.04
C GLN A 174 -15.31 23.24 -34.70
N GLU A 175 -16.11 24.04 -33.98
CA GLU A 175 -16.64 25.31 -34.51
C GLU A 175 -15.51 26.29 -34.87
N LYS A 176 -14.47 26.36 -34.04
CA LYS A 176 -13.29 27.20 -34.28
C LYS A 176 -12.47 26.72 -35.48
N ASP A 177 -12.24 25.43 -35.61
CA ASP A 177 -11.50 24.85 -36.75
C ASP A 177 -12.24 25.09 -38.07
N LEU A 178 -13.57 24.99 -38.04
CA LEU A 178 -14.42 25.27 -39.18
C LEU A 178 -14.42 26.74 -39.60
N HIS A 179 -14.47 27.65 -38.63
CA HIS A 179 -14.35 29.08 -38.89
C HIS A 179 -13.01 29.40 -39.56
N THR A 180 -11.93 28.79 -39.05
CA THR A 180 -10.58 28.95 -39.59
C THR A 180 -10.48 28.44 -41.03
N LEU A 181 -11.00 27.24 -41.32
CA LEU A 181 -11.04 26.68 -42.67
C LEU A 181 -11.87 27.53 -43.64
N CYS A 182 -12.96 28.13 -43.16
CA CYS A 182 -13.82 29.01 -43.95
C CYS A 182 -13.09 30.31 -44.30
N GLU A 183 -12.43 30.96 -43.34
CA GLU A 183 -11.60 32.14 -43.59
C GLU A 183 -10.48 31.85 -44.58
N GLN A 184 -9.81 30.70 -44.43
CA GLN A 184 -8.76 30.27 -45.36
C GLN A 184 -9.29 30.12 -46.78
N ARG A 185 -10.45 29.46 -46.95
CA ARG A 185 -11.06 29.28 -48.27
C ARG A 185 -11.53 30.59 -48.90
N ILE A 186 -12.09 31.52 -48.10
CA ILE A 186 -12.45 32.87 -48.56
C ILE A 186 -11.20 33.61 -49.03
N GLN A 187 -10.12 33.53 -48.27
CA GLN A 187 -8.85 34.16 -48.62
C GLN A 187 -8.24 33.55 -49.90
N ASP A 188 -8.32 32.24 -50.07
CA ASP A 188 -7.84 31.54 -51.27
C ASP A 188 -8.68 31.81 -52.52
N GLN A 189 -10.01 32.00 -52.37
CA GLN A 189 -10.93 32.24 -53.50
C GLN A 189 -11.13 33.72 -53.84
N CYS A 190 -10.98 34.63 -52.87
CA CYS A 190 -11.23 36.06 -53.05
C CYS A 190 -9.94 36.90 -53.03
N GLY A 191 -8.80 36.32 -52.69
CA GLY A 191 -7.54 37.01 -52.42
C GLY A 191 -6.75 37.55 -53.61
N SER A 192 -7.33 37.78 -54.81
CA SER A 192 -6.53 38.35 -55.91
C SER A 192 -7.16 39.40 -56.82
N SER A 193 -8.44 39.79 -56.66
CA SER A 193 -8.95 40.94 -57.40
C SER A 193 -10.18 41.56 -56.74
N VAL A 194 -9.94 42.52 -55.84
CA VAL A 194 -10.98 43.44 -55.38
C VAL A 194 -11.25 44.42 -56.51
N GLN A 195 -12.37 44.24 -57.23
CA GLN A 195 -13.20 45.35 -57.72
C GLN A 195 -14.56 44.97 -58.34
N ASP A 196 -15.04 43.72 -58.19
CA ASP A 196 -16.36 43.33 -58.71
C ASP A 196 -17.30 42.91 -57.57
N GLY A 197 -18.29 43.74 -57.24
CA GLY A 197 -19.32 43.46 -56.22
C GLY A 197 -20.18 42.22 -56.52
N ILE A 198 -20.09 41.68 -57.74
CA ILE A 198 -20.71 40.42 -58.14
C ILE A 198 -19.97 39.21 -57.53
N ALA A 199 -18.64 39.28 -57.39
CA ALA A 199 -17.84 38.20 -56.80
C ALA A 199 -18.06 38.11 -55.28
N GLU A 200 -18.23 39.24 -54.60
CA GLU A 200 -18.53 39.30 -53.18
C GLU A 200 -19.93 38.75 -52.87
N ALA A 201 -20.94 39.08 -53.70
CA ALA A 201 -22.29 38.52 -53.55
C ALA A 201 -22.31 37.00 -53.72
N LYS A 202 -21.59 36.47 -54.72
CA LYS A 202 -21.48 35.01 -54.96
C LYS A 202 -20.75 34.29 -53.82
N CYS A 203 -19.67 34.88 -53.29
CA CYS A 203 -18.95 34.35 -52.14
C CYS A 203 -19.86 34.29 -50.89
N ASN A 204 -20.64 35.33 -50.64
CA ASN A 204 -21.57 35.36 -49.51
C ASN A 204 -22.70 34.33 -49.64
N GLU A 205 -23.18 34.05 -50.85
CA GLU A 205 -24.18 32.99 -51.10
C GLU A 205 -23.59 31.58 -50.91
N GLU A 206 -22.37 31.34 -51.40
CA GLU A 206 -21.66 30.08 -51.17
C GLU A 206 -21.33 29.87 -49.69
N LYS A 207 -20.92 30.93 -48.97
CA LYS A 207 -20.72 30.91 -47.52
C LYS A 207 -22.00 30.54 -46.77
N ALA A 208 -23.12 31.20 -47.07
CA ALA A 208 -24.40 30.90 -46.43
C ALA A 208 -24.87 29.46 -46.69
N THR A 209 -24.62 28.94 -47.90
CA THR A 209 -24.94 27.56 -48.26
C THR A 209 -24.06 26.56 -47.50
N LEU A 210 -22.76 26.84 -47.40
CA LEU A 210 -21.82 26.01 -46.67
C LEU A 210 -22.16 25.99 -45.16
N GLU A 211 -22.40 27.16 -44.55
CA GLU A 211 -22.81 27.28 -43.15
C GLU A 211 -24.08 26.49 -42.85
N LYS A 212 -25.07 26.52 -43.76
CA LYS A 212 -26.31 25.74 -43.62
C LYS A 212 -26.06 24.24 -43.70
N SER A 213 -25.20 23.79 -44.62
CA SER A 213 -24.83 22.38 -44.76
C SER A 213 -24.12 21.87 -43.51
N LEU A 214 -23.16 22.64 -42.99
CA LEU A 214 -22.37 22.29 -41.82
C LEU A 214 -23.19 22.26 -40.54
N ARG A 215 -24.11 23.21 -40.35
CA ARG A 215 -25.07 23.15 -39.24
C ARG A 215 -25.94 21.89 -39.30
N SER A 216 -26.37 21.50 -40.50
CA SER A 216 -27.17 20.28 -40.66
C SER A 216 -26.37 19.01 -40.35
N GLU A 217 -25.11 18.93 -40.77
CA GLU A 217 -24.22 17.80 -40.51
C GLU A 217 -23.89 17.69 -39.01
N CYS A 218 -23.59 18.82 -38.37
CA CYS A 218 -23.35 18.89 -36.93
C CYS A 218 -24.56 18.42 -36.09
N GLU A 219 -25.79 18.80 -36.45
CA GLU A 219 -26.98 18.31 -35.76
C GLU A 219 -27.21 16.79 -35.94
N ILE A 220 -26.83 16.23 -37.10
CA ILE A 220 -26.87 14.79 -37.34
C ILE A 220 -25.84 14.08 -36.48
N ASP A 221 -24.60 14.56 -36.44
CA ASP A 221 -23.52 13.97 -35.67
C ASP A 221 -23.79 14.04 -34.17
N LYS A 222 -24.29 15.18 -33.67
CA LYS A 222 -24.75 15.32 -32.28
C LYS A 222 -25.84 14.32 -31.93
N SER A 223 -26.82 14.13 -32.82
CA SER A 223 -27.91 13.15 -32.64
C SER A 223 -27.37 11.71 -32.62
N ASN A 224 -26.41 11.39 -33.49
CA ASN A 224 -25.78 10.08 -33.55
C ASN A 224 -24.90 9.80 -32.32
N ALA A 225 -24.09 10.75 -31.89
CA ALA A 225 -23.28 10.66 -30.68
C ALA A 225 -24.15 10.45 -29.44
N LEU A 226 -25.26 11.19 -29.33
CA LEU A 226 -26.20 11.02 -28.21
C LEU A 226 -26.86 9.63 -28.22
N LYS A 227 -27.19 9.08 -29.39
CA LYS A 227 -27.72 7.71 -29.51
C LYS A 227 -26.68 6.67 -29.11
N GLN A 228 -25.45 6.80 -29.59
CA GLN A 228 -24.36 5.89 -29.28
C GLN A 228 -24.08 5.90 -27.77
N TRP A 229 -24.01 7.09 -27.17
CA TRP A 229 -23.79 7.23 -25.73
C TRP A 229 -24.88 6.56 -24.90
N LYS A 230 -26.16 6.73 -25.26
CA LYS A 230 -27.28 6.05 -24.58
C LYS A 230 -27.18 4.53 -24.67
N GLN A 231 -26.69 3.99 -25.79
CA GLN A 231 -26.48 2.56 -25.95
C GLN A 231 -25.31 2.06 -25.09
N ASP A 232 -24.19 2.80 -25.06
CA ASP A 232 -23.02 2.45 -24.26
C ASP A 232 -23.34 2.51 -22.76
N GLN A 233 -24.12 3.51 -22.33
CA GLN A 233 -24.57 3.63 -20.95
C GLN A 233 -25.47 2.44 -20.56
N ALA A 234 -26.44 2.07 -21.40
CA ALA A 234 -27.28 0.90 -21.16
C ALA A 234 -26.48 -0.41 -21.09
N ALA A 235 -25.44 -0.55 -21.92
CA ALA A 235 -24.55 -1.70 -21.90
C ALA A 235 -23.72 -1.77 -20.60
N LYS A 236 -23.17 -0.63 -20.13
CA LYS A 236 -22.46 -0.53 -18.85
C LYS A 236 -23.36 -0.84 -17.66
N ASP A 237 -24.59 -0.34 -17.66
CA ASP A 237 -25.58 -0.64 -16.61
C ASP A 237 -25.91 -2.14 -16.58
N GLN A 238 -26.09 -2.75 -17.75
CA GLN A 238 -26.32 -4.19 -17.84
C GLN A 238 -25.11 -5.00 -17.33
N GLN A 239 -23.88 -4.59 -17.64
CA GLN A 239 -22.68 -5.24 -17.15
C GLN A 239 -22.55 -5.10 -15.62
N SER A 240 -22.84 -3.91 -15.08
CA SER A 240 -22.78 -3.64 -13.65
C SER A 240 -23.81 -4.47 -12.87
N ARG A 241 -25.02 -4.65 -13.42
CA ARG A 241 -26.03 -5.56 -12.85
C ARG A 241 -25.54 -7.01 -12.81
N LYS A 242 -24.97 -7.52 -13.91
CA LYS A 242 -24.40 -8.88 -13.95
C LYS A 242 -23.30 -9.08 -12.91
N LEU A 243 -22.41 -8.11 -12.74
CA LEU A 243 -21.33 -8.19 -11.76
C LEU A 243 -21.87 -8.18 -10.32
N ARG A 244 -22.89 -7.36 -10.05
CA ARG A 244 -23.58 -7.34 -8.75
C ARG A 244 -24.23 -8.68 -8.44
N ASP A 245 -24.93 -9.27 -9.41
CA ASP A 245 -25.57 -10.59 -9.26
C ASP A 245 -24.53 -11.69 -9.01
N GLU A 246 -23.39 -11.66 -9.72
CA GLU A 246 -22.28 -12.61 -9.50
C GLU A 246 -21.65 -12.45 -8.11
N LEU A 247 -21.47 -11.21 -7.66
CA LEU A 247 -20.92 -10.92 -6.34
C LEU A 247 -21.87 -11.38 -5.23
N GLU A 248 -23.18 -11.11 -5.36
CA GLU A 248 -24.18 -11.57 -4.41
C GLU A 248 -24.21 -13.11 -4.34
N ALA A 249 -24.10 -13.80 -5.48
CA ALA A 249 -23.99 -15.26 -5.51
C ALA A 249 -22.72 -15.78 -4.80
N LYS A 250 -21.57 -15.11 -4.98
CA LYS A 250 -20.32 -15.46 -4.27
C LYS A 250 -20.43 -15.24 -2.77
N VAL A 251 -21.05 -14.14 -2.33
CA VAL A 251 -21.28 -13.86 -0.90
C VAL A 251 -22.14 -14.95 -0.27
N LYS A 252 -23.25 -15.34 -0.92
CA LYS A 252 -24.10 -16.46 -0.44
C LYS A 252 -23.33 -17.78 -0.38
N HIS A 253 -22.46 -18.06 -1.36
CA HIS A 253 -21.62 -19.25 -1.36
C HIS A 253 -20.62 -19.26 -0.18
N LEU A 254 -19.94 -18.14 0.06
CA LEU A 254 -18.98 -18.02 1.17
C LEU A 254 -19.66 -18.11 2.54
N GLN A 255 -20.82 -17.48 2.71
CA GLN A 255 -21.61 -17.61 3.95
C GLN A 255 -21.98 -19.07 4.23
N LYS A 256 -22.39 -19.83 3.20
CA LYS A 256 -22.66 -21.27 3.34
C LYS A 256 -21.41 -22.05 3.73
N GLN A 257 -20.26 -21.75 3.12
CA GLN A 257 -18.98 -22.39 3.44
C GLN A 257 -18.53 -22.09 4.88
N GLU A 258 -18.73 -20.85 5.35
CA GLU A 258 -18.47 -20.45 6.73
C GLU A 258 -19.35 -21.22 7.71
N GLU A 259 -20.65 -21.34 7.45
CA GLU A 259 -21.57 -22.12 8.30
C GLU A 259 -21.19 -23.60 8.36
N GLU A 260 -20.80 -24.19 7.22
CA GLU A 260 -20.28 -25.57 7.17
C GLU A 260 -18.98 -25.73 7.97
N SER A 261 -18.07 -24.74 7.93
CA SER A 261 -16.84 -24.75 8.71
C SER A 261 -17.11 -24.65 10.21
N LYS A 262 -18.06 -23.81 10.64
CA LYS A 262 -18.49 -23.68 12.04
C LYS A 262 -19.08 -25.00 12.56
N LYS A 263 -19.92 -25.67 11.77
CA LYS A 263 -20.46 -27.00 12.11
C LYS A 263 -19.37 -28.07 12.25
N ARG A 264 -18.32 -28.03 11.42
CA ARG A 264 -17.16 -28.94 11.55
C ARG A 264 -16.37 -28.65 12.82
N ALA A 265 -16.04 -27.38 13.07
CA ALA A 265 -15.31 -26.97 14.27
C ALA A 265 -16.06 -27.33 15.56
N GLU A 266 -17.39 -27.17 15.59
CA GLU A 266 -18.21 -27.58 16.72
C GLU A 266 -18.21 -29.11 16.92
N LYS A 267 -18.28 -29.88 15.83
CA LYS A 267 -18.17 -31.35 15.88
C LYS A 267 -16.81 -31.78 16.45
N ASP A 268 -15.73 -31.17 15.98
CA ASP A 268 -14.37 -31.47 16.41
C ASP A 268 -14.17 -31.09 17.89
N ARG A 269 -14.73 -29.97 18.34
CA ARG A 269 -14.75 -29.57 19.77
C ARG A 269 -15.45 -30.62 20.62
N ASN A 270 -16.63 -31.07 20.21
CA ASN A 270 -17.39 -32.09 20.94
C ASN A 270 -16.65 -33.45 20.99
N GLU A 271 -15.94 -33.81 19.91
CA GLU A 271 -15.09 -35.01 19.87
C GLU A 271 -13.88 -34.89 20.80
N LEU A 272 -13.23 -33.71 20.85
CA LEU A 272 -12.13 -33.42 21.75
C LEU A 272 -12.57 -33.53 23.23
N GLU A 273 -13.72 -32.96 23.60
CA GLU A 273 -14.29 -33.10 24.95
C GLU A 273 -14.62 -34.55 25.31
N ARG A 274 -15.02 -35.38 24.33
CA ARG A 274 -15.21 -36.82 24.54
C ARG A 274 -13.87 -37.51 24.83
N LEU A 275 -12.85 -37.25 24.01
CA LEU A 275 -11.51 -37.83 24.19
C LEU A 275 -10.87 -37.41 25.52
N GLN A 276 -11.08 -36.17 25.96
CA GLN A 276 -10.61 -35.70 27.27
C GLN A 276 -11.26 -36.48 28.42
N ARG A 277 -12.57 -36.76 28.34
CA ARG A 277 -13.27 -37.59 29.35
C ARG A 277 -12.77 -39.03 29.34
N ASP A 278 -12.56 -39.62 28.16
CA ASP A 278 -12.02 -40.98 28.04
C ASP A 278 -10.60 -41.08 28.64
N ASN A 279 -9.75 -40.08 28.38
CA ASN A 279 -8.42 -40.00 28.99
C ASN A 279 -8.48 -39.88 30.52
N GLN A 280 -9.39 -39.08 31.07
CA GLN A 280 -9.58 -38.98 32.53
C GLN A 280 -10.02 -40.33 33.13
N GLN A 281 -10.90 -41.07 32.47
CA GLN A 281 -11.30 -42.40 32.92
C GLN A 281 -10.16 -43.41 32.88
N LEU A 282 -9.32 -43.37 31.83
CA LEU A 282 -8.13 -44.22 31.73
C LEU A 282 -7.14 -43.92 32.85
N GLN A 283 -6.91 -42.64 33.18
CA GLN A 283 -6.04 -42.25 34.28
C GLN A 283 -6.55 -42.81 35.62
N GLN A 284 -7.86 -42.69 35.90
CA GLN A 284 -8.47 -43.26 37.10
C GLN A 284 -8.32 -44.79 37.17
N ARG A 285 -8.35 -45.49 36.03
CA ARG A 285 -8.11 -46.94 35.99
C ARG A 285 -6.65 -47.29 36.28
N LEU A 286 -5.71 -46.51 35.75
CA LEU A 286 -4.29 -46.70 36.04
C LEU A 286 -3.99 -46.53 37.54
N ASP A 287 -4.60 -45.54 38.17
CA ASP A 287 -4.43 -45.28 39.62
C ASP A 287 -5.04 -46.39 40.50
N GLN A 288 -6.01 -47.16 39.99
CA GLN A 288 -6.62 -48.30 40.68
C GLN A 288 -5.83 -49.60 40.55
N ILE A 289 -4.77 -49.66 39.74
CA ILE A 289 -3.91 -50.84 39.64
C ILE A 289 -3.09 -50.93 40.95
N PRO A 290 -3.25 -51.98 41.77
CA PRO A 290 -2.53 -52.10 43.03
C PRO A 290 -1.01 -52.13 42.77
N ASN A 291 -0.29 -51.24 43.45
CA ASN A 291 1.17 -51.22 43.45
C ASN A 291 1.71 -52.59 43.91
N GLN A 292 2.08 -53.45 42.96
CA GLN A 292 2.94 -54.59 43.27
C GLN A 292 4.30 -54.06 43.75
N PRO A 293 4.91 -54.70 44.77
CA PRO A 293 6.16 -54.24 45.32
C PRO A 293 7.26 -54.24 44.25
N PRO A 294 8.12 -53.19 44.22
CA PRO A 294 9.12 -53.03 43.20
C PRO A 294 10.17 -54.14 43.30
N SER A 295 10.20 -55.00 42.29
CA SER A 295 11.35 -55.87 42.02
C SER A 295 12.57 -54.98 41.80
N LYS A 296 13.62 -55.22 42.59
CA LYS A 296 14.91 -54.52 42.55
C LYS A 296 15.48 -54.54 41.13
N GLN A 297 15.32 -53.46 40.38
CA GLN A 297 16.10 -53.19 39.19
C GLN A 297 16.74 -51.80 39.27
N GLN A 298 17.99 -51.78 38.82
CA GLN A 298 19.01 -50.75 38.89
C GLN A 298 18.56 -49.34 38.46
N PRO A 299 19.25 -48.29 38.96
CA PRO A 299 18.99 -46.91 38.58
C PRO A 299 19.30 -46.70 37.09
N ARG A 300 18.25 -46.57 36.28
CA ARG A 300 18.36 -46.02 34.92
C ARG A 300 18.42 -44.50 35.01
N GLN A 301 19.39 -43.95 34.30
CA GLN A 301 19.69 -42.54 34.15
C GLN A 301 18.47 -41.71 33.72
N PRO A 302 18.48 -40.40 33.99
CA PRO A 302 17.42 -39.48 33.58
C PRO A 302 17.16 -39.59 32.06
N PRO A 303 15.90 -39.60 31.61
CA PRO A 303 15.59 -39.59 30.19
C PRO A 303 16.20 -38.34 29.57
N LYS A 304 17.11 -38.57 28.63
CA LYS A 304 17.68 -37.56 27.74
C LYS A 304 16.50 -36.80 27.09
N PRO A 305 16.52 -35.45 27.07
CA PRO A 305 15.48 -34.69 26.39
C PRO A 305 15.31 -35.22 24.95
N PRO A 306 14.08 -35.24 24.42
CA PRO A 306 13.82 -35.75 23.09
C PRO A 306 14.76 -35.05 22.13
N ALA A 307 15.51 -35.85 21.37
CA ALA A 307 16.41 -35.35 20.35
C ALA A 307 15.59 -34.43 19.43
N THR A 308 15.84 -33.12 19.52
CA THR A 308 15.42 -32.15 18.52
C THR A 308 15.83 -32.73 17.17
N ASN A 309 14.85 -32.96 16.29
CA ASN A 309 15.10 -33.42 14.94
C ASN A 309 16.23 -32.57 14.35
N PRO A 310 17.26 -33.19 13.75
CA PRO A 310 18.35 -32.44 13.16
C PRO A 310 17.74 -31.46 12.16
N VAL A 311 17.98 -30.16 12.36
CA VAL A 311 17.67 -29.13 11.37
C VAL A 311 18.35 -29.59 10.08
N HIS A 312 17.55 -30.02 9.11
CA HIS A 312 18.07 -30.52 7.85
C HIS A 312 18.76 -29.35 7.13
N GLU A 313 20.08 -29.47 6.91
CA GLU A 313 20.79 -28.53 6.04
C GLU A 313 20.08 -28.49 4.68
N ILE A 314 19.73 -27.28 4.25
CA ILE A 314 19.00 -27.07 3.00
C ILE A 314 19.88 -27.60 1.86
N PRO A 315 19.41 -28.57 1.06
CA PRO A 315 20.23 -29.19 0.05
C PRO A 315 20.61 -28.16 -1.04
N PRO A 316 21.77 -28.28 -1.70
CA PRO A 316 22.11 -27.42 -2.82
C PRO A 316 21.16 -27.63 -3.99
N LEU A 317 20.91 -26.59 -4.81
CA LEU A 317 20.01 -26.61 -5.99
C LEU A 317 20.08 -27.90 -6.84
N THR A 318 21.26 -28.49 -7.00
CA THR A 318 21.48 -29.71 -7.78
C THR A 318 20.71 -30.93 -7.27
N LYS A 319 20.38 -30.98 -5.98
CA LYS A 319 19.59 -32.04 -5.34
C LYS A 319 18.08 -31.80 -5.42
N TRP A 320 17.63 -30.58 -5.74
CA TRP A 320 16.21 -30.25 -5.86
C TRP A 320 15.55 -30.77 -7.14
N ARG A 321 16.25 -31.57 -7.95
CA ARG A 321 15.78 -32.03 -9.28
C ARG A 321 14.60 -33.00 -9.21
N LYS A 322 14.40 -33.70 -8.09
CA LYS A 322 13.30 -34.63 -7.89
C LYS A 322 12.52 -34.24 -6.65
N CYS A 323 11.45 -33.49 -6.85
CA CYS A 323 10.61 -33.07 -5.73
C CYS A 323 10.09 -34.26 -4.93
N SER A 324 9.74 -35.37 -5.60
CA SER A 324 9.22 -36.60 -4.98
C SER A 324 10.01 -37.09 -3.76
N ASP A 325 11.31 -36.85 -3.72
CA ASP A 325 12.20 -37.33 -2.66
C ASP A 325 12.20 -36.39 -1.44
N MET A 326 11.57 -35.22 -1.57
CA MET A 326 11.52 -34.14 -0.59
C MET A 326 10.09 -33.84 -0.11
N GLU A 327 9.06 -34.46 -0.67
CA GLU A 327 7.66 -34.25 -0.28
C GLU A 327 7.49 -34.36 1.25
N GLY A 328 6.89 -33.33 1.86
CA GLY A 328 6.66 -33.27 3.30
C GLY A 328 7.90 -33.00 4.16
N GLN A 329 9.09 -32.82 3.57
CA GLN A 329 10.26 -32.42 4.33
C GLN A 329 10.14 -30.98 4.84
N GLU A 330 10.75 -30.74 5.98
CA GLU A 330 10.71 -29.46 6.68
C GLU A 330 12.07 -28.78 6.66
N TYR A 331 12.07 -27.48 6.37
CA TYR A 331 13.27 -26.66 6.34
C TYR A 331 13.02 -25.39 7.15
N THR A 332 13.88 -25.11 8.13
CA THR A 332 13.80 -23.87 8.92
C THR A 332 14.81 -22.86 8.41
N VAL A 333 14.34 -21.69 8.02
CA VAL A 333 15.15 -20.57 7.54
C VAL A 333 14.74 -19.32 8.31
N MET A 334 15.70 -18.67 8.97
CA MET A 334 15.44 -17.45 9.75
C MET A 334 14.30 -17.59 10.77
N GLY A 335 14.19 -18.77 11.40
CA GLY A 335 13.12 -19.07 12.36
C GLY A 335 11.78 -19.47 11.73
N VAL A 336 11.62 -19.38 10.41
CA VAL A 336 10.39 -19.81 9.70
C VAL A 336 10.56 -21.24 9.18
N THR A 337 9.63 -22.13 9.51
CA THR A 337 9.66 -23.53 9.06
C THR A 337 8.75 -23.73 7.85
N TYR A 338 9.34 -24.11 6.72
CA TYR A 338 8.69 -24.38 5.45
C TYR A 338 8.52 -25.89 5.24
N ILE A 339 7.40 -26.31 4.66
CA ILE A 339 7.16 -27.68 4.18
C ILE A 339 7.16 -27.71 2.65
N VAL A 340 7.81 -28.74 2.08
CA VAL A 340 7.79 -29.01 0.64
C VAL A 340 6.50 -29.71 0.20
N PHE A 341 5.86 -29.17 -0.84
CA PHE A 341 4.69 -29.74 -1.50
C PHE A 341 4.91 -29.85 -3.01
N CYS A 342 4.94 -31.07 -3.53
CA CYS A 342 5.27 -31.42 -4.91
C CYS A 342 4.03 -31.44 -5.79
N GLY A 343 4.10 -30.74 -6.93
CA GLY A 343 2.97 -30.63 -7.85
C GLY A 343 1.78 -29.87 -7.27
N MET A 344 1.94 -29.19 -6.13
CA MET A 344 0.90 -28.40 -5.47
C MET A 344 1.40 -26.97 -5.24
N HIS A 345 0.50 -25.99 -5.34
CA HIS A 345 0.81 -24.60 -4.99
C HIS A 345 -0.40 -23.84 -4.44
N PRO A 346 -0.17 -22.81 -3.60
CA PRO A 346 -1.23 -21.89 -3.19
C PRO A 346 -1.85 -21.19 -4.42
N PRO A 347 -3.14 -20.83 -4.40
CA PRO A 347 -3.78 -20.15 -5.51
C PRO A 347 -2.96 -18.92 -5.95
N PRO A 348 -2.87 -18.65 -7.27
CA PRO A 348 -2.17 -17.48 -7.73
C PRO A 348 -3.09 -16.27 -7.55
N ARG A 349 -2.77 -15.36 -6.63
CA ARG A 349 -3.22 -13.97 -6.81
C ARG A 349 -2.42 -13.39 -7.96
N SER A 350 -3.12 -12.94 -9.00
CA SER A 350 -2.50 -12.26 -10.13
C SER A 350 -1.89 -10.93 -9.67
N GLN A 351 -0.65 -10.93 -9.19
CA GLN A 351 0.14 -9.71 -9.24
C GLN A 351 0.66 -9.57 -10.67
N VAL A 352 -0.08 -8.76 -11.44
CA VAL A 352 0.13 -8.45 -12.85
C VAL A 352 1.47 -7.72 -13.11
N ASN A 353 2.23 -7.35 -12.07
CA ASN A 353 3.51 -6.64 -12.21
C ASN A 353 4.72 -7.51 -11.84
N GLN A 354 5.08 -8.38 -12.80
CA GLN A 354 6.42 -8.47 -13.40
C GLN A 354 7.63 -8.04 -12.55
N ARG A 355 8.27 -9.00 -11.86
CA ARG A 355 9.75 -9.08 -11.69
C ARG A 355 10.26 -10.33 -10.95
N ASN A 356 9.36 -11.15 -10.40
CA ASN A 356 9.74 -12.19 -9.43
C ASN A 356 10.12 -13.55 -10.03
N ASP A 357 10.39 -13.63 -11.34
CA ASP A 357 10.79 -14.90 -11.97
C ASP A 357 12.31 -15.05 -11.90
N TRP A 358 12.80 -15.43 -10.72
CA TRP A 358 14.22 -15.54 -10.44
C TRP A 358 14.79 -16.80 -11.10
N THR A 359 15.59 -16.65 -12.15
CA THR A 359 16.21 -17.79 -12.82
C THR A 359 17.51 -18.23 -12.14
N GLY A 360 17.68 -19.54 -11.96
CA GLY A 360 18.91 -20.13 -11.39
C GLY A 360 19.17 -19.80 -9.92
N VAL A 361 18.13 -19.40 -9.17
CA VAL A 361 18.25 -19.01 -7.77
C VAL A 361 18.01 -20.20 -6.85
N ASP A 362 18.83 -20.27 -5.78
CA ASP A 362 18.77 -21.32 -4.78
C ASP A 362 17.50 -21.20 -3.92
N PRO A 363 16.74 -22.29 -3.68
CA PRO A 363 15.54 -22.29 -2.84
C PRO A 363 15.79 -21.76 -1.43
N SER A 364 17.00 -21.97 -0.88
CA SER A 364 17.39 -21.43 0.44
C SER A 364 17.30 -19.92 0.46
N PHE A 365 17.79 -19.28 -0.60
CA PHE A 365 17.72 -17.83 -0.75
C PHE A 365 16.27 -17.36 -0.85
N MET A 366 15.42 -18.08 -1.59
CA MET A 366 14.01 -17.69 -1.75
C MET A 366 13.20 -17.88 -0.47
N MET A 367 13.45 -18.95 0.30
CA MET A 367 12.86 -19.12 1.63
C MET A 367 13.30 -17.99 2.56
N ALA A 368 14.59 -17.64 2.58
CA ALA A 368 15.08 -16.51 3.37
C ALA A 368 14.46 -15.18 2.92
N MET A 369 14.35 -14.93 1.61
CA MET A 369 13.65 -13.76 1.08
C MET A 369 12.20 -13.73 1.57
N CYS A 370 11.48 -14.86 1.47
CA CYS A 370 10.12 -14.96 1.97
C CYS A 370 10.02 -14.69 3.48
N SER A 371 10.98 -15.18 4.27
CA SER A 371 11.03 -14.94 5.72
C SER A 371 11.28 -13.47 6.09
N THR A 372 11.84 -12.68 5.17
CA THR A 372 12.08 -11.24 5.37
C THR A 372 11.00 -10.34 4.80
N THR A 373 10.15 -10.86 3.93
CA THR A 373 9.07 -10.09 3.29
C THR A 373 7.77 -10.34 4.06
N SER A 374 7.24 -9.29 4.69
CA SER A 374 6.11 -9.40 5.63
C SER A 374 4.86 -10.05 5.05
N ASP A 375 4.58 -9.84 3.76
CA ASP A 375 3.43 -10.36 3.05
C ASP A 375 3.68 -11.74 2.40
N CYS A 376 4.91 -12.26 2.41
CA CYS A 376 5.22 -13.53 1.76
C CYS A 376 4.71 -14.72 2.57
N GLN A 377 3.97 -15.59 1.90
CA GLN A 377 3.32 -16.78 2.46
C GLN A 377 3.79 -18.07 1.81
N GLY A 378 4.83 -18.03 0.99
CA GLY A 378 5.44 -19.22 0.41
C GLY A 378 6.35 -18.94 -0.77
N VAL A 379 6.97 -19.99 -1.27
CA VAL A 379 7.81 -19.96 -2.45
C VAL A 379 7.36 -21.03 -3.43
N LYS A 380 7.06 -20.63 -4.65
CA LYS A 380 6.80 -21.53 -5.77
C LYS A 380 8.08 -21.74 -6.55
N VAL A 381 8.51 -22.99 -6.71
CA VAL A 381 9.78 -23.38 -7.31
C VAL A 381 9.56 -24.27 -8.54
N ARG A 382 10.40 -24.06 -9.55
CA ARG A 382 10.57 -24.92 -10.73
C ARG A 382 12.05 -25.19 -10.98
N GLN A 383 12.37 -26.12 -11.88
CA GLN A 383 13.76 -26.53 -12.16
C GLN A 383 14.77 -25.39 -12.36
N ASN A 384 14.36 -24.29 -13.01
CA ASN A 384 15.25 -23.19 -13.34
C ASN A 384 14.84 -21.86 -12.71
N GLY A 385 13.94 -21.85 -11.73
CA GLY A 385 13.60 -20.61 -11.07
C GLY A 385 12.57 -20.73 -9.96
N ALA A 386 12.34 -19.61 -9.29
CA ALA A 386 11.44 -19.56 -8.14
C ALA A 386 10.75 -18.20 -8.08
N GLN A 387 9.59 -18.18 -7.43
CA GLN A 387 8.72 -17.04 -7.26
C GLN A 387 8.20 -17.03 -5.82
N LEU A 388 8.04 -15.84 -5.22
CA LEU A 388 7.36 -15.69 -3.94
C LEU A 388 5.84 -15.77 -4.15
N THR A 389 5.12 -16.33 -3.18
CA THR A 389 3.66 -16.37 -3.15
C THR A 389 3.17 -15.65 -1.90
N TYR A 390 2.14 -14.82 -2.03
CA TYR A 390 1.64 -13.97 -0.94
C TYR A 390 0.33 -14.46 -0.34
N GLU A 391 -0.27 -15.51 -0.92
CA GLU A 391 -1.45 -16.16 -0.35
C GLU A 391 -1.01 -17.38 0.45
N HIS A 392 -1.47 -17.44 1.70
CA HIS A 392 -1.23 -18.58 2.56
C HIS A 392 -2.32 -19.64 2.31
N GLU A 393 -1.90 -20.83 1.89
CA GLU A 393 -2.76 -22.00 1.83
C GLU A 393 -1.96 -23.21 2.30
N PHE A 394 -2.36 -23.79 3.43
CA PHE A 394 -1.66 -24.90 4.05
C PHE A 394 -2.63 -26.03 4.44
N PRO A 395 -2.48 -27.25 3.88
CA PRO A 395 -1.65 -27.59 2.73
C PRO A 395 -2.21 -26.92 1.44
N PRO A 396 -1.37 -26.64 0.44
CA PRO A 396 -1.83 -26.10 -0.84
C PRO A 396 -2.72 -27.12 -1.58
N SER A 397 -3.81 -26.66 -2.18
CA SER A 397 -4.79 -27.56 -2.83
C SER A 397 -4.69 -27.59 -4.35
N ASN A 398 -4.12 -26.56 -4.99
CA ASN A 398 -4.07 -26.47 -6.44
C ASN A 398 -2.98 -27.37 -7.03
N ARG A 399 -3.40 -28.37 -7.81
CA ARG A 399 -2.49 -29.23 -8.56
C ARG A 399 -1.97 -28.51 -9.80
N VAL A 400 -0.65 -28.54 -9.97
CA VAL A 400 0.08 -28.05 -11.15
C VAL A 400 0.82 -29.17 -11.85
N HIS A 401 1.30 -28.86 -13.05
CA HIS A 401 2.24 -29.70 -13.78
C HIS A 401 3.38 -30.18 -12.86
N SER A 402 3.79 -31.44 -13.00
CA SER A 402 4.72 -32.17 -12.12
C SER A 402 6.12 -31.56 -11.93
N THR A 403 6.43 -30.49 -12.66
CA THR A 403 7.71 -29.79 -12.64
C THR A 403 7.76 -28.64 -11.65
N TRP A 404 6.63 -28.33 -11.01
CA TRP A 404 6.51 -27.30 -9.98
C TRP A 404 6.34 -27.92 -8.61
N TRP A 405 6.83 -27.22 -7.60
CA TRP A 405 6.60 -27.51 -6.20
C TRP A 405 6.59 -26.23 -5.40
N SER A 406 6.08 -26.30 -4.17
CA SER A 406 5.98 -25.15 -3.29
C SER A 406 6.64 -25.43 -1.95
N LEU A 407 7.14 -24.36 -1.35
CA LEU A 407 7.66 -24.31 0.01
C LEU A 407 6.72 -23.38 0.77
N VAL A 408 5.86 -23.95 1.62
CA VAL A 408 4.84 -23.18 2.34
C VAL A 408 5.19 -23.19 3.83
N PRO A 409 5.24 -22.02 4.49
CA PRO A 409 5.36 -21.93 5.94
C PRO A 409 4.30 -22.80 6.64
N LYS A 410 4.67 -23.48 7.73
CA LYS A 410 3.71 -24.24 8.57
C LYS A 410 2.62 -23.36 9.17
N GLU A 411 3.01 -22.16 9.56
CA GLU A 411 2.14 -21.16 10.15
C GLU A 411 2.14 -19.94 9.24
N PRO A 412 1.01 -19.24 9.08
CA PRO A 412 0.96 -18.00 8.32
C PRO A 412 2.01 -17.02 8.84
N HIS A 413 2.73 -16.38 7.92
CA HIS A 413 3.67 -15.35 8.29
C HIS A 413 2.87 -14.13 8.79
N THR A 414 2.89 -13.89 10.10
CA THR A 414 2.03 -12.90 10.79
C THR A 414 2.80 -11.69 11.32
N GLY A 415 3.92 -11.31 10.69
CA GLY A 415 4.60 -10.10 11.12
C GLY A 415 5.95 -9.79 10.49
N ILE A 416 6.59 -8.82 11.14
CA ILE A 416 7.81 -8.08 10.75
C ILE A 416 9.12 -8.68 11.34
N PRO A 417 9.19 -9.81 12.10
CA PRO A 417 10.32 -10.06 13.01
C PRO A 417 11.70 -10.17 12.35
N ASN A 418 11.75 -10.33 11.02
CA ASN A 418 12.98 -10.37 10.23
C ASN A 418 13.04 -9.34 9.08
N SER A 419 12.14 -8.36 9.04
CA SER A 419 12.19 -7.37 7.96
C SER A 419 13.42 -6.48 8.15
N VAL A 420 14.26 -6.39 7.12
CA VAL A 420 15.24 -5.31 7.04
C VAL A 420 14.49 -4.10 6.49
N THR A 421 14.44 -3.01 7.25
CA THR A 421 13.91 -1.73 6.76
C THR A 421 14.53 -1.45 5.40
N ASP A 422 13.70 -1.14 4.40
CA ASP A 422 14.21 -0.92 3.04
C ASP A 422 15.03 0.38 3.02
N ILE A 423 16.33 0.26 3.27
CA ILE A 423 17.27 1.39 3.27
C ILE A 423 17.39 1.99 1.86
N ARG A 424 16.86 1.32 0.82
CA ARG A 424 16.98 1.78 -0.56
C ARG A 424 16.25 3.11 -0.80
N SER A 425 15.12 3.37 -0.13
CA SER A 425 14.40 4.64 -0.26
C SER A 425 15.19 5.85 0.26
N GLN A 426 16.19 5.61 1.12
CA GLN A 426 17.01 6.64 1.75
C GLN A 426 18.33 6.91 0.99
N ILE A 427 18.66 6.10 -0.02
CA ILE A 427 20.05 5.95 -0.49
C ILE A 427 20.25 6.35 -1.95
N MET A 428 19.19 6.49 -2.77
CA MET A 428 19.36 6.97 -4.14
C MET A 428 19.01 8.46 -4.22
N ASP A 429 19.87 9.26 -4.84
CA ASP A 429 19.48 10.62 -5.22
C ASP A 429 18.55 10.63 -6.44
N ASP A 430 18.03 11.81 -6.78
CA ASP A 430 17.12 12.01 -7.92
C ASP A 430 17.76 11.58 -9.27
N GLU A 431 19.07 11.42 -9.31
CA GLU A 431 19.86 11.03 -10.47
C GLU A 431 20.17 9.51 -10.46
N GLY A 432 19.69 8.78 -9.45
CA GLY A 432 19.87 7.34 -9.28
C GLY A 432 21.27 6.94 -8.79
N ARG A 433 22.08 7.89 -8.30
CA ARG A 433 23.39 7.62 -7.71
C ARG A 433 23.21 7.12 -6.28
N VAL A 434 24.05 6.17 -5.90
CA VAL A 434 24.07 5.63 -4.54
C VAL A 434 24.76 6.65 -3.63
N LYS A 435 24.03 7.20 -2.67
CA LYS A 435 24.55 8.03 -1.58
C LYS A 435 24.83 7.20 -0.34
N CYS A 436 25.70 7.72 0.51
CA CYS A 436 25.86 7.24 1.86
C CYS A 436 24.50 7.35 2.60
N PRO A 437 23.97 6.27 3.20
CA PRO A 437 22.77 6.38 4.03
C PRO A 437 22.99 7.33 5.21
N GLU A 438 21.93 7.99 5.67
CA GLU A 438 21.93 8.76 6.93
C GLU A 438 22.22 7.88 8.15
N VAL A 439 22.00 6.57 8.02
CA VAL A 439 22.22 5.54 9.03
C VAL A 439 23.67 4.99 9.05
N ASP A 440 24.68 5.78 8.68
CA ASP A 440 26.09 5.37 8.81
C ASP A 440 26.44 5.02 10.26
N GLY A 441 27.15 3.91 10.45
CA GLY A 441 27.50 3.37 11.76
C GLY A 441 26.39 2.56 12.43
N GLU A 442 25.15 2.61 11.95
CA GLU A 442 24.05 1.86 12.54
C GLU A 442 24.20 0.35 12.35
N ILE A 443 23.61 -0.39 13.29
CA ILE A 443 23.54 -1.85 13.25
C ILE A 443 22.15 -2.27 12.79
N ILE A 444 22.09 -2.88 11.62
CA ILE A 444 20.89 -3.54 11.11
C ILE A 444 20.91 -5.02 11.45
N ARG A 445 19.74 -5.59 11.73
CA ARG A 445 19.59 -7.01 12.07
C ARG A 445 18.83 -7.74 10.97
N LEU A 446 19.32 -8.92 10.64
CA LEU A 446 18.68 -9.85 9.71
C LEU A 446 18.69 -11.24 10.38
N GLY A 447 17.55 -11.59 10.98
CA GLY A 447 17.47 -12.75 11.87
C GLY A 447 18.43 -12.59 13.05
N GLU A 448 19.27 -13.60 13.27
CA GLU A 448 20.27 -13.59 14.35
C GLU A 448 21.55 -12.82 13.99
N GLN A 449 21.72 -12.43 12.73
CA GLN A 449 22.92 -11.72 12.29
C GLN A 449 22.74 -10.21 12.39
N ALA A 450 23.78 -9.54 12.86
CA ALA A 450 23.87 -8.09 12.93
C ALA A 450 24.93 -7.60 11.93
N TYR A 451 24.59 -6.57 11.17
CA TYR A 451 25.46 -5.95 10.19
C TYR A 451 25.62 -4.47 10.52
N GLN A 452 26.85 -4.00 10.62
CA GLN A 452 27.17 -2.59 10.72
C GLN A 452 27.22 -1.97 9.33
N LEU A 453 26.49 -0.88 9.13
CA LEU A 453 26.50 -0.08 7.92
C LEU A 453 27.66 0.92 7.99
N ASN A 454 28.47 0.97 6.93
CA ASN A 454 29.51 1.98 6.78
C ASN A 454 29.58 2.47 5.34
N CYS A 455 29.74 3.77 5.17
CA CYS A 455 29.95 4.39 3.89
C CYS A 455 31.35 4.11 3.36
N ASN A 456 31.42 3.80 2.07
CA ASN A 456 32.63 3.26 1.48
C ASN A 456 33.22 4.24 0.46
N LYS A 457 34.26 4.94 0.89
CA LYS A 457 35.21 5.61 -0.02
C LYS A 457 36.57 4.91 -0.04
N SER A 458 37.00 4.36 1.10
CA SER A 458 38.38 3.90 1.31
C SER A 458 38.50 2.37 1.54
N LEU A 459 37.38 1.67 1.75
CA LEU A 459 37.35 0.27 2.14
C LEU A 459 37.30 -0.63 0.90
N LYS A 460 38.48 -1.11 0.49
CA LYS A 460 38.61 -2.10 -0.58
C LYS A 460 38.55 -3.50 0.03
N PRO A 461 37.42 -4.23 -0.03
CA PRO A 461 37.37 -5.61 0.45
C PRO A 461 38.40 -6.45 -0.32
N GLN A 462 39.15 -7.29 0.39
CA GLN A 462 40.21 -8.12 -0.21
C GLN A 462 39.62 -9.13 -1.18
N ARG A 463 38.44 -9.67 -0.86
CA ARG A 463 37.75 -10.66 -1.67
C ARG A 463 36.27 -10.34 -1.74
N ARG A 464 35.82 -9.89 -2.92
CA ARG A 464 34.41 -9.69 -3.25
C ARG A 464 33.97 -10.58 -4.40
N ARG A 465 32.68 -10.94 -4.42
CA ARG A 465 32.04 -11.64 -5.53
C ARG A 465 30.77 -10.90 -5.94
N PRO A 466 30.64 -10.42 -7.19
CA PRO A 466 29.41 -9.81 -7.65
C PRO A 466 28.28 -10.85 -7.68
N VAL A 467 27.08 -10.42 -7.29
CA VAL A 467 25.84 -11.19 -7.35
C VAL A 467 25.00 -10.64 -8.49
N PRO A 468 24.92 -11.35 -9.62
CA PRO A 468 24.09 -10.90 -10.74
C PRO A 468 22.61 -10.86 -10.33
N SER A 469 21.87 -9.96 -10.96
CA SER A 469 20.41 -9.82 -10.85
C SER A 469 19.85 -9.34 -9.50
N VAL A 470 20.67 -9.21 -8.46
CA VAL A 470 20.25 -8.64 -7.18
C VAL A 470 20.30 -7.12 -7.26
N LYS A 471 19.13 -6.48 -7.15
CA LYS A 471 18.97 -5.03 -7.32
C LYS A 471 18.60 -4.34 -6.04
N LEU A 472 17.96 -5.01 -5.09
CA LEU A 472 17.66 -4.41 -3.80
C LEU A 472 18.78 -4.71 -2.80
N PHE A 473 18.90 -3.89 -1.76
CA PHE A 473 19.90 -4.09 -0.73
C PHE A 473 19.53 -5.20 0.25
N ASN A 474 18.25 -5.29 0.64
CA ASN A 474 17.74 -6.40 1.44
C ASN A 474 18.03 -7.76 0.76
N GLU A 475 17.83 -7.86 -0.57
CA GLU A 475 18.20 -9.03 -1.37
C GLU A 475 19.70 -9.36 -1.25
N CYS A 476 20.58 -8.35 -1.20
CA CYS A 476 22.01 -8.57 -0.99
C CYS A 476 22.29 -9.19 0.37
N LEU A 477 21.72 -8.62 1.43
CA LEU A 477 21.93 -9.09 2.79
C LEU A 477 21.40 -10.51 2.97
N VAL A 478 20.19 -10.78 2.48
CA VAL A 478 19.62 -12.13 2.47
C VAL A 478 20.52 -13.09 1.72
N ARG A 479 21.11 -12.66 0.60
CA ARG A 479 22.08 -13.47 -0.14
C ARG A 479 23.33 -13.75 0.69
N CYS A 480 23.84 -12.77 1.43
CA CYS A 480 24.97 -12.95 2.31
C CYS A 480 24.64 -13.92 3.46
N TYR A 481 23.50 -13.73 4.12
CA TYR A 481 23.01 -14.55 5.22
C TYR A 481 23.00 -16.05 4.86
N VAL A 482 22.48 -16.40 3.68
CA VAL A 482 22.43 -17.81 3.22
C VAL A 482 23.72 -18.30 2.57
N THR A 483 24.70 -17.43 2.33
CA THR A 483 25.96 -17.79 1.67
C THR A 483 27.04 -18.07 2.70
N LYS A 484 27.44 -19.34 2.80
CA LYS A 484 28.51 -19.77 3.72
C LYS A 484 29.79 -18.94 3.54
N GLY A 485 30.26 -18.38 4.66
CA GLY A 485 31.49 -17.58 4.73
C GLY A 485 31.36 -16.15 4.22
N CYS A 486 30.15 -15.69 3.86
CA CYS A 486 29.93 -14.28 3.60
C CYS A 486 30.08 -13.49 4.91
N GLN A 487 30.87 -12.43 4.87
CA GLN A 487 31.14 -11.53 6.00
C GLN A 487 30.39 -10.20 5.87
N GLY A 488 29.78 -9.93 4.72
CA GLY A 488 29.04 -8.70 4.50
C GLY A 488 28.74 -8.49 3.03
N VAL A 489 28.18 -7.33 2.74
CA VAL A 489 27.80 -6.93 1.39
C VAL A 489 28.32 -5.55 1.09
N MET A 490 28.56 -5.30 -0.19
CA MET A 490 28.84 -3.98 -0.71
C MET A 490 27.80 -3.63 -1.74
N ARG A 491 27.28 -2.42 -1.61
CA ARG A 491 26.40 -1.80 -2.59
C ARG A 491 27.19 -0.79 -3.39
N ASP A 492 27.37 -1.09 -4.67
CA ASP A 492 27.88 -0.17 -5.68
C ASP A 492 26.82 -0.05 -6.81
N ASN A 493 27.23 -0.06 -8.09
CA ASN A 493 26.33 -0.22 -9.23
C ASN A 493 25.56 -1.56 -9.23
N GLY A 494 25.86 -2.45 -8.29
CA GLY A 494 25.09 -3.66 -8.03
C GLY A 494 25.31 -4.21 -6.64
N CYS A 495 25.22 -5.53 -6.53
CA CYS A 495 25.38 -6.27 -5.31
C CYS A 495 26.69 -7.05 -5.32
N SER A 496 27.52 -6.91 -4.29
CA SER A 496 28.70 -7.77 -4.11
C SER A 496 28.74 -8.37 -2.71
N LEU A 497 29.01 -9.68 -2.62
CA LEU A 497 29.29 -10.35 -1.34
C LEU A 497 30.76 -10.16 -0.97
N ILE A 498 31.03 -9.87 0.30
CA ILE A 498 32.36 -9.75 0.88
C ILE A 498 32.65 -11.02 1.67
N TYR A 499 33.82 -11.63 1.45
CA TYR A 499 34.26 -12.84 2.17
C TYR A 499 35.51 -12.60 3.04
N SER A 500 36.17 -11.46 2.85
CA SER A 500 37.35 -11.05 3.62
C SER A 500 37.48 -9.54 3.56
N HIS A 501 37.69 -8.91 4.71
CA HIS A 501 37.93 -7.49 4.86
C HIS A 501 38.99 -7.21 5.95
N HIS A 502 39.51 -5.98 5.96
CA HIS A 502 40.26 -5.47 7.10
C HIS A 502 39.28 -4.99 8.18
N ALA A 503 39.68 -5.03 9.45
CA ALA A 503 38.88 -4.50 10.56
C ALA A 503 38.36 -3.10 10.21
N LEU A 504 37.05 -2.92 10.36
CA LEU A 504 36.39 -1.68 10.00
C LEU A 504 36.51 -0.68 11.15
N PRO A 505 36.64 0.61 10.85
CA PRO A 505 36.45 1.63 11.87
C PRO A 505 35.00 1.55 12.38
N LYS A 506 34.77 1.92 13.64
CA LYS A 506 33.42 1.94 14.22
C LYS A 506 32.50 2.94 13.52
N GLU A 507 33.04 4.03 13.01
CA GLU A 507 32.31 5.10 12.32
C GLU A 507 33.11 5.51 11.09
N THR A 508 32.42 5.91 10.02
CA THR A 508 33.08 6.42 8.82
C THR A 508 33.56 7.85 9.08
N PRO A 509 34.83 8.20 8.79
CA PRO A 509 35.31 9.57 8.93
C PRO A 509 34.44 10.56 8.15
N GLU A 510 34.16 11.75 8.70
CA GLU A 510 33.25 12.76 8.12
C GLU A 510 33.65 13.17 6.68
N GLU A 511 34.95 13.20 6.41
CA GLU A 511 35.56 13.44 5.09
C GLU A 511 35.25 12.38 4.01
N ASP A 512 34.82 11.19 4.45
CA ASP A 512 34.45 10.06 3.60
C ASP A 512 32.92 9.97 3.37
N LEU A 513 32.08 10.65 4.16
CA LEU A 513 30.62 10.62 4.06
C LEU A 513 30.06 11.32 2.80
N THR A 514 30.73 12.37 2.31
CA THR A 514 30.18 13.26 1.27
C THR A 514 30.52 12.86 -0.18
N ASN A 515 31.35 11.83 -0.38
CA ASN A 515 31.95 11.52 -1.69
C ASN A 515 31.94 10.00 -2.03
N GLY A 516 31.10 9.21 -1.37
CA GLY A 516 31.06 7.75 -1.57
C GLY A 516 30.03 7.33 -2.61
N ASP A 517 30.47 6.74 -3.73
CA ASP A 517 29.61 6.05 -4.72
C ASP A 517 29.20 4.63 -4.28
N SER A 518 29.61 4.24 -3.06
CA SER A 518 29.36 2.90 -2.52
C SER A 518 29.30 2.91 -1.00
N TRP A 519 28.69 1.88 -0.44
CA TRP A 519 28.68 1.62 1.00
C TRP A 519 28.64 0.12 1.25
N ILE A 520 28.97 -0.29 2.47
CA ILE A 520 29.07 -1.68 2.88
C ILE A 520 28.19 -1.93 4.10
N ALA A 521 27.73 -3.16 4.23
CA ALA A 521 27.11 -3.66 5.46
C ALA A 521 27.81 -4.95 5.86
N MET A 522 28.43 -4.93 7.03
CA MET A 522 29.44 -5.92 7.42
C MET A 522 29.03 -6.59 8.71
N LEU A 523 29.14 -7.91 8.78
CA LEU A 523 28.81 -8.66 9.99
C LEU A 523 29.62 -8.11 11.16
N THR A 524 28.91 -7.70 12.21
CA THR A 524 29.55 -7.43 13.49
C THR A 524 29.93 -8.76 14.10
N GLU A 525 31.18 -8.93 14.54
CA GLU A 525 31.57 -10.10 15.32
C GLU A 525 30.62 -10.22 16.53
N ALA A 526 30.03 -11.41 16.69
CA ALA A 526 29.11 -11.72 17.78
C ALA A 526 29.84 -11.91 19.12
#